data_AF-A0A3A4SY90-F1
#
_entry.id   AF-A0A3A4SY90-F1
#
_cell.length_a   1.000
_cell.length_b   1.000
_cell.length_c   1.000
_cell.angle_alpha   90.00
_cell.angle_beta   90.00
_cell.angle_gamma   90.00
#
_symmetry.space_group_name_H-M   'P 1'
#
loop_
_entity.id
_entity.type
_entity.pdbx_description
1 polymer ?
#
loop_
_entity_poly.entity_id
_entity_poly.type
_entity_poly.pdbx_seq_one_letter_code
_entity_poly.pdbx_strand_id
1 'polypeptide(L)'
;MNNLSKFLIIIALASSASCAFYFTLPLSAYHMMKGVEVGTPALPYYAYSNTSLEVINTEFKNAKAKVTIEDVYTYGYGKSFKGLPPDGDTGQKFNDMTTATRYLQNVIKAKGVSEPQNYFMTSIDSAKDFGFALIAAVYRPEEKIVVRNKFGASNDLSLTCDDPPYYQPYRFDCNGKPLDTVYEWGALPNDCFDKQGHQAILLTLMANKILEKQVKDNYWDAERKWIGGDYKSVIIAQDYMVCQELGIEKGYTQEKNIFKE
;
A
#
# COMPACT_ATOMS: atom_id res chain seq x y z
N MET A 1 -16.93 -58.53 5.66
CA MET A 1 -15.48 -58.24 5.72
C MET A 1 -14.92 -58.37 4.32
N ASN A 2 -14.55 -57.27 3.65
CA ASN A 2 -13.40 -57.20 2.74
C ASN A 2 -13.34 -55.87 1.96
N ASN A 3 -12.18 -55.23 2.12
CA ASN A 3 -11.44 -54.38 1.18
C ASN A 3 -11.95 -52.99 0.78
N LEU A 4 -13.22 -52.63 0.93
CA LEU A 4 -13.66 -51.24 0.62
C LEU A 4 -13.46 -50.25 1.78
N SER A 5 -13.55 -50.69 3.03
CA SER A 5 -13.40 -49.80 4.20
C SER A 5 -11.93 -49.43 4.50
N LYS A 6 -10.96 -50.20 3.99
CA LYS A 6 -9.53 -49.92 4.21
C LYS A 6 -8.97 -48.84 3.27
N PHE A 7 -9.61 -48.60 2.11
CA PHE A 7 -9.17 -47.55 1.17
C PHE A 7 -9.70 -46.15 1.53
N LEU A 8 -10.85 -46.06 2.20
CA LEU A 8 -11.43 -44.78 2.63
C LEU A 8 -10.70 -44.12 3.81
N ILE A 9 -9.95 -44.89 4.60
CA ILE A 9 -9.19 -44.36 5.74
C ILE A 9 -7.85 -43.73 5.29
N ILE A 10 -7.29 -44.14 4.14
CA ILE A 10 -6.02 -43.59 3.63
C ILE A 10 -6.25 -42.25 2.91
N ILE A 11 -7.41 -42.04 2.27
CA ILE A 11 -7.74 -40.77 1.59
C ILE A 11 -8.18 -39.68 2.60
N ALA A 12 -8.72 -40.07 3.77
CA ALA A 12 -9.12 -39.12 4.81
C ALA A 12 -7.95 -38.51 5.62
N LEU A 13 -6.71 -38.99 5.43
CA LEU A 13 -5.52 -38.49 6.13
C LEU A 13 -4.61 -37.61 5.25
N ALA A 14 -4.94 -37.42 3.97
CA ALA A 14 -4.16 -36.59 3.04
C ALA A 14 -4.73 -35.17 2.82
N SER A 15 -5.82 -34.80 3.49
CA SER A 15 -6.55 -33.54 3.27
C SER A 15 -6.40 -32.50 4.39
N SER A 16 -5.46 -32.68 5.32
CA SER A 16 -5.25 -31.74 6.44
C SER A 16 -3.78 -31.33 6.61
N ALA A 17 -3.15 -30.83 5.55
CA ALA A 17 -1.94 -30.02 5.68
C ALA A 17 -1.63 -29.15 4.45
N SER A 18 -2.64 -28.56 3.81
CA SER A 18 -2.39 -27.26 3.15
C SER A 18 -2.41 -26.19 4.24
N CYS A 19 -1.50 -26.31 5.21
CA CYS A 19 -0.99 -25.14 5.90
C CYS A 19 -0.39 -24.30 4.79
N ALA A 20 -1.11 -23.27 4.35
CA ALA A 20 -0.48 -22.17 3.66
C ALA A 20 0.74 -21.82 4.51
N PHE A 21 1.94 -22.06 3.98
CA PHE A 21 3.16 -21.62 4.63
C PHE A 21 3.07 -20.10 4.66
N TYR A 22 2.52 -19.57 5.74
CA TYR A 22 2.65 -18.17 6.09
C TYR A 22 4.13 -18.03 6.44
N PHE A 23 4.95 -17.75 5.43
CA PHE A 23 6.33 -17.38 5.62
C PHE A 23 6.34 -16.05 6.37
N THR A 24 7.17 -15.99 7.41
CA THR A 24 7.21 -14.86 8.34
C THR A 24 8.55 -14.19 8.13
N LEU A 25 8.52 -12.91 7.80
CA LEU A 25 9.74 -12.10 7.77
C LEU A 25 10.00 -11.63 9.20
N PRO A 26 11.04 -12.13 9.90
CA PRO A 26 11.39 -11.61 11.21
C PRO A 26 11.93 -10.18 11.04
N LEU A 27 11.07 -9.20 11.29
CA LEU A 27 11.49 -7.80 11.35
C LEU A 27 12.14 -7.53 12.70
N SER A 28 13.43 -7.25 12.70
CA SER A 28 14.10 -6.66 13.86
C SER A 28 13.61 -5.23 14.08
N ALA A 29 13.83 -4.67 15.28
CA ALA A 29 13.55 -3.25 15.56
C ALA A 29 14.24 -2.34 14.53
N TYR A 30 15.49 -2.66 14.17
CA TYR A 30 16.24 -1.94 13.13
C TYR A 30 15.51 -1.94 11.78
N HIS A 31 14.99 -3.10 11.33
CA HIS A 31 14.24 -3.19 10.07
C HIS A 31 12.94 -2.38 10.13
N MET A 32 12.23 -2.38 11.27
CA MET A 32 10.99 -1.60 11.41
C MET A 32 11.23 -0.10 11.35
N MET A 33 12.30 0.40 11.95
CA MET A 33 12.66 1.82 11.88
C MET A 33 13.03 2.23 10.44
N LYS A 34 13.86 1.43 9.78
CA LYS A 34 14.26 1.68 8.38
C LYS A 34 13.09 1.59 7.40
N GLY A 35 12.11 0.74 7.64
CA GLY A 35 10.92 0.67 6.79
C GLY A 35 10.10 1.97 6.77
N VAL A 36 10.08 2.75 7.86
CA VAL A 36 9.46 4.09 7.86
C VAL A 36 10.23 5.05 6.96
N GLU A 37 11.56 4.99 6.98
CA GLU A 37 12.42 5.79 6.11
C GLU A 37 12.27 5.39 4.64
N VAL A 38 12.03 4.11 4.35
CA VAL A 38 11.76 3.61 2.99
C VAL A 38 10.39 4.08 2.49
N GLY A 39 9.37 4.08 3.34
CA GLY A 39 8.01 4.52 2.98
C GLY A 39 7.11 3.38 2.52
N THR A 40 6.15 3.68 1.63
CA THR A 40 5.11 2.74 1.20
C THR A 40 5.65 1.42 0.65
N PRO A 41 6.77 1.37 -0.10
CA PRO A 41 7.38 0.12 -0.55
C PRO A 41 7.65 -0.91 0.55
N ALA A 42 7.84 -0.49 1.81
CA ALA A 42 8.09 -1.39 2.92
C ALA A 42 6.83 -2.09 3.47
N LEU A 43 5.62 -1.72 3.03
CA LEU A 43 4.37 -2.31 3.53
C LEU A 43 4.34 -3.85 3.54
N PRO A 44 4.77 -4.56 2.47
CA PRO A 44 4.74 -6.03 2.46
C PRO A 44 5.54 -6.66 3.59
N TYR A 45 6.62 -6.01 4.02
CA TYR A 45 7.47 -6.50 5.10
C TYR A 45 6.75 -6.44 6.44
N TYR A 46 5.95 -5.39 6.68
CA TYR A 46 5.10 -5.31 7.86
C TYR A 46 3.90 -6.27 7.76
N ALA A 47 3.20 -6.26 6.64
CA ALA A 47 1.98 -7.04 6.41
C ALA A 47 2.21 -8.56 6.46
N TYR A 48 3.40 -9.02 6.09
CA TYR A 48 3.79 -10.43 6.13
C TYR A 48 4.67 -10.78 7.35
N SER A 49 4.91 -9.83 8.25
CA SER A 49 5.52 -10.12 9.54
C SER A 49 4.49 -10.70 10.52
N ASN A 50 4.96 -11.43 11.52
CA ASN A 50 4.15 -11.83 12.67
C ASN A 50 4.13 -10.76 13.77
N THR A 51 4.59 -9.54 13.48
CA THR A 51 4.72 -8.48 14.47
C THR A 51 3.36 -7.80 14.66
N SER A 52 2.93 -7.65 15.91
CA SER A 52 1.65 -7.01 16.22
C SER A 52 1.68 -5.50 15.91
N LEU A 53 0.49 -4.92 15.68
CA LEU A 53 0.38 -3.48 15.41
C LEU A 53 0.92 -2.62 16.56
N GLU A 54 0.78 -3.07 17.81
CA GLU A 54 1.30 -2.38 18.99
C GLU A 54 2.82 -2.31 18.99
N VAL A 55 3.48 -3.41 18.61
CA VAL A 55 4.94 -3.47 18.51
C VAL A 55 5.41 -2.57 17.36
N ILE A 56 4.78 -2.64 16.18
CA ILE A 56 5.12 -1.77 15.04
C ILE A 56 4.93 -0.29 15.42
N ASN A 57 3.81 0.06 16.05
CA ASN A 57 3.54 1.44 16.50
C ASN A 57 4.55 1.92 17.55
N THR A 58 4.99 1.02 18.44
CA THR A 58 6.04 1.32 19.43
C THR A 58 7.36 1.63 18.73
N GLU A 59 7.76 0.85 17.72
CA GLU A 59 8.97 1.14 16.96
C GLU A 59 8.86 2.43 16.14
N PHE A 60 7.68 2.75 15.60
CA PHE A 60 7.47 4.04 14.90
C PHE A 60 7.64 5.22 15.87
N LYS A 61 7.17 5.09 17.12
CA LYS A 61 7.40 6.08 18.17
C LYS A 61 8.88 6.20 18.54
N ASN A 62 9.57 5.07 18.69
CA ASN A 62 11.00 5.03 18.99
C ASN A 62 11.82 5.70 17.87
N ALA A 63 11.41 5.50 16.61
CA ALA A 63 11.96 6.15 15.43
C ALA A 63 11.62 7.65 15.32
N LYS A 64 10.80 8.19 16.23
CA LYS A 64 10.29 9.56 16.19
C LYS A 64 9.56 9.88 14.88
N ALA A 65 8.83 8.90 14.33
CA ALA A 65 7.95 9.12 13.19
C ALA A 65 6.96 10.25 13.50
N LYS A 66 6.74 11.15 12.53
CA LYS A 66 5.83 12.29 12.70
C LYS A 66 4.37 11.84 12.82
N VAL A 67 4.05 10.75 12.15
CA VAL A 67 2.77 10.05 12.21
C VAL A 67 3.02 8.61 12.63
N THR A 68 2.23 8.12 13.58
CA THR A 68 2.25 6.72 14.02
C THR A 68 0.94 6.02 13.65
N ILE A 69 0.89 4.69 13.82
CA ILE A 69 -0.33 3.91 13.56
C ILE A 69 -1.46 4.39 14.49
N GLU A 70 -1.15 4.71 15.74
CA GLU A 70 -2.11 5.29 16.69
C GLU A 70 -2.73 6.61 16.20
N ASP A 71 -1.95 7.47 15.53
CA ASP A 71 -2.48 8.69 14.92
C ASP A 71 -3.49 8.36 13.80
N VAL A 72 -3.23 7.33 13.00
CA VAL A 72 -4.14 6.90 11.94
C VAL A 72 -5.45 6.38 12.51
N TYR A 73 -5.41 5.57 13.58
CA TYR A 73 -6.64 5.14 14.26
C TYR A 73 -7.41 6.33 14.83
N THR A 74 -6.71 7.25 15.49
CA THR A 74 -7.33 8.38 16.17
C THR A 74 -7.95 9.38 15.19
N TYR A 75 -7.19 9.82 14.18
CA TYR A 75 -7.59 10.90 13.29
C TYR A 75 -8.19 10.40 11.97
N GLY A 76 -7.67 9.29 11.43
CA GLY A 76 -8.21 8.69 10.20
C GLY A 76 -9.52 7.98 10.48
N TYR A 77 -9.51 7.02 11.39
CA TYR A 77 -10.66 6.14 11.65
C TYR A 77 -11.61 6.65 12.75
N GLY A 78 -11.18 7.61 13.58
CA GLY A 78 -11.97 8.06 14.73
C GLY A 78 -12.13 6.97 15.80
N LYS A 79 -11.13 6.10 15.97
CA LYS A 79 -11.14 4.94 16.86
C LYS A 79 -9.93 4.97 17.81
N SER A 80 -10.07 4.29 18.96
CA SER A 80 -8.97 4.08 19.89
C SER A 80 -8.00 3.04 19.33
N PHE A 81 -6.69 3.31 19.44
CA PHE A 81 -5.65 2.32 19.17
C PHE A 81 -5.46 1.33 20.33
N LYS A 82 -5.91 1.66 21.54
CA LYS A 82 -5.81 0.77 22.70
C LYS A 82 -6.85 -0.35 22.62
N GLY A 83 -6.41 -1.58 22.86
CA GLY A 83 -7.29 -2.76 22.95
C GLY A 83 -7.82 -3.22 21.59
N LEU A 84 -7.07 -2.98 20.52
CA LEU A 84 -7.42 -3.48 19.19
C LEU A 84 -7.36 -5.01 19.15
N PRO A 85 -8.19 -5.66 18.31
CA PRO A 85 -7.99 -7.05 17.98
C PRO A 85 -6.67 -7.25 17.20
N PRO A 86 -6.13 -8.47 17.12
CA PRO A 86 -4.82 -8.73 16.49
C PRO A 86 -4.67 -8.24 15.03
N ASP A 87 -5.76 -8.17 14.27
CA ASP A 87 -5.80 -7.66 12.89
C ASP A 87 -6.07 -6.14 12.80
N GLY A 88 -6.30 -5.50 13.94
CA GLY A 88 -6.61 -4.08 14.05
C GLY A 88 -8.02 -3.69 13.60
N ASP A 89 -8.91 -4.64 13.36
CA ASP A 89 -10.24 -4.34 12.83
C ASP A 89 -11.14 -3.63 13.86
N THR A 90 -11.74 -2.53 13.42
CA THR A 90 -12.72 -1.71 14.16
C THR A 90 -13.96 -1.42 13.32
N GLY A 91 -14.08 -2.09 12.16
CA GLY A 91 -15.11 -1.85 11.15
C GLY A 91 -14.87 -0.63 10.27
N GLN A 92 -13.65 -0.07 10.25
CA GLN A 92 -13.31 1.13 9.47
C GLN A 92 -12.19 0.83 8.46
N LYS A 93 -12.51 0.05 7.43
CA LYS A 93 -11.63 -0.19 6.28
C LYS A 93 -11.99 0.71 5.08
N PHE A 94 -11.04 0.94 4.18
CA PHE A 94 -11.33 1.47 2.85
C PHE A 94 -11.28 0.36 1.80
N ASN A 95 -12.13 0.44 0.79
CA ASN A 95 -12.07 -0.43 -0.40
C ASN A 95 -11.96 0.38 -1.70
N ASP A 96 -11.86 1.70 -1.57
CA ASP A 96 -11.79 2.67 -2.66
C ASP A 96 -10.88 3.84 -2.26
N MET A 97 -10.34 4.53 -3.26
CA MET A 97 -9.40 5.64 -3.06
C MET A 97 -10.06 6.91 -2.52
N THR A 98 -11.37 7.08 -2.69
CA THR A 98 -12.14 8.18 -2.07
C THR A 98 -12.07 8.08 -0.55
N THR A 99 -12.35 6.90 0.00
CA THR A 99 -12.33 6.62 1.42
C THR A 99 -10.89 6.64 1.96
N ALA A 100 -9.94 6.05 1.24
CA ALA A 100 -8.52 6.08 1.60
C ALA A 100 -7.99 7.52 1.66
N THR A 101 -8.32 8.34 0.66
CA THR A 101 -8.01 9.77 0.61
C THR A 101 -8.56 10.50 1.83
N ARG A 102 -9.84 10.34 2.15
CA ARG A 102 -10.44 11.00 3.32
C ARG A 102 -9.70 10.66 4.61
N TYR A 103 -9.33 9.40 4.82
CA TYR A 103 -8.55 9.02 6.00
C TYR A 103 -7.17 9.65 6.02
N LEU A 104 -6.44 9.62 4.90
CA LEU A 104 -5.14 10.28 4.77
C LEU A 104 -5.23 11.78 5.07
N GLN A 105 -6.19 12.47 4.44
CA GLN A 105 -6.43 13.90 4.60
C GLN A 105 -6.72 14.28 6.06
N ASN A 106 -7.54 13.49 6.75
CA ASN A 106 -7.81 13.71 8.18
C ASN A 106 -6.54 13.58 9.03
N VAL A 107 -5.71 12.57 8.76
CA VAL A 107 -4.46 12.32 9.49
C VAL A 107 -3.47 13.48 9.27
N ILE A 108 -3.21 13.87 8.02
CA ILE A 108 -2.25 14.94 7.72
C ILE A 108 -2.75 16.31 8.18
N LYS A 109 -4.08 16.54 8.15
CA LYS A 109 -4.71 17.75 8.71
C LYS A 109 -4.45 17.86 10.21
N ALA A 110 -4.64 16.77 10.96
CA ALA A 110 -4.36 16.73 12.40
C ALA A 110 -2.87 16.97 12.71
N LYS A 111 -1.98 16.73 11.73
CA LYS A 111 -0.54 16.96 11.83
C LYS A 111 -0.10 18.32 11.26
N GLY A 112 -1.04 19.21 10.95
CA GLY A 112 -0.77 20.59 10.56
C GLY A 112 -0.32 20.77 9.11
N VAL A 113 -0.56 19.79 8.22
CA VAL A 113 -0.34 19.97 6.78
C VAL A 113 -1.34 21.00 6.26
N SER A 114 -0.83 22.01 5.54
CA SER A 114 -1.63 23.02 4.86
C SER A 114 -2.37 22.42 3.68
N GLU A 115 -3.60 22.89 3.42
CA GLU A 115 -4.43 22.45 2.30
C GLU A 115 -4.55 20.91 2.21
N PRO A 116 -4.90 20.22 3.31
CA PRO A 116 -4.95 18.75 3.32
C PRO A 116 -5.91 18.21 2.26
N GLN A 117 -6.95 18.96 1.89
CA GLN A 117 -7.91 18.59 0.83
C GLN A 117 -7.29 18.42 -0.56
N ASN A 118 -6.09 18.94 -0.79
CA ASN A 118 -5.37 18.82 -2.06
C ASN A 118 -4.50 17.54 -2.12
N TYR A 119 -4.44 16.74 -1.05
CA TYR A 119 -3.68 15.50 -1.03
C TYR A 119 -4.59 14.29 -1.26
N PHE A 120 -4.25 13.45 -2.23
CA PHE A 120 -5.05 12.30 -2.64
C PHE A 120 -4.24 11.01 -2.53
N MET A 121 -4.88 9.95 -2.05
CA MET A 121 -4.45 8.59 -2.34
C MET A 121 -5.00 8.21 -3.71
N THR A 122 -4.12 7.72 -4.57
CA THR A 122 -4.45 7.34 -5.94
C THR A 122 -3.99 5.91 -6.21
N SER A 123 -4.63 5.23 -7.15
CA SER A 123 -4.21 3.89 -7.57
C SER A 123 -4.27 3.70 -9.08
N ILE A 124 -3.40 2.82 -9.57
CA ILE A 124 -3.46 2.26 -10.93
C ILE A 124 -3.58 0.74 -10.81
N ASP A 125 -4.76 0.25 -11.18
CA ASP A 125 -5.17 -1.14 -10.96
C ASP A 125 -5.00 -2.00 -12.23
N SER A 126 -4.22 -1.57 -13.22
CA SER A 126 -4.01 -2.32 -14.48
C SER A 126 -3.33 -3.68 -14.28
N ALA A 127 -2.73 -3.93 -13.10
CA ALA A 127 -2.16 -5.22 -12.72
C ALA A 127 -2.98 -5.95 -11.62
N LYS A 128 -4.22 -5.52 -11.37
CA LYS A 128 -5.06 -6.04 -10.28
C LYS A 128 -5.35 -7.53 -10.42
N ASP A 129 -5.64 -8.00 -11.63
CA ASP A 129 -5.88 -9.42 -11.92
C ASP A 129 -4.62 -10.28 -11.74
N PHE A 130 -3.44 -9.65 -11.73
CA PHE A 130 -2.18 -10.27 -11.39
C PHE A 130 -1.82 -10.15 -9.90
N GLY A 131 -2.71 -9.59 -9.09
CA GLY A 131 -2.54 -9.49 -7.64
C GLY A 131 -1.82 -8.23 -7.14
N PHE A 132 -1.69 -7.18 -7.97
CA PHE A 132 -0.98 -5.95 -7.56
C PHE A 132 -1.71 -4.66 -7.91
N ALA A 133 -1.39 -3.61 -7.14
CA ALA A 133 -1.79 -2.24 -7.39
C ALA A 133 -0.58 -1.30 -7.29
N LEU A 134 -0.55 -0.25 -8.10
CA LEU A 134 0.39 0.85 -7.95
C LEU A 134 -0.33 1.97 -7.20
N ILE A 135 0.07 2.25 -5.96
CA ILE A 135 -0.57 3.25 -5.10
C ILE A 135 0.35 4.45 -4.95
N ALA A 136 -0.18 5.67 -4.99
CA ALA A 136 0.59 6.89 -4.80
C ALA A 136 -0.16 7.92 -3.95
N ALA A 137 0.60 8.70 -3.18
CA ALA A 137 0.14 9.90 -2.51
C ALA A 137 0.53 11.12 -3.35
N VAL A 138 -0.46 11.86 -3.85
CA VAL A 138 -0.26 13.01 -4.72
C VAL A 138 -0.82 14.29 -4.12
N TYR A 139 -0.25 15.43 -4.49
CA TYR A 139 -0.84 16.74 -4.29
C TYR A 139 -1.39 17.25 -5.62
N ARG A 140 -2.65 17.67 -5.59
CA ARG A 140 -3.42 18.22 -6.71
C ARG A 140 -4.27 19.39 -6.21
N PRO A 141 -3.92 20.64 -6.56
CA PRO A 141 -4.71 21.80 -6.14
C PRO A 141 -6.02 21.98 -6.92
N GLU A 142 -6.17 21.38 -8.08
CA GLU A 142 -7.33 21.52 -8.95
C GLU A 142 -8.43 20.53 -8.61
N GLU A 143 -9.60 21.02 -8.17
CA GLU A 143 -10.79 20.21 -7.89
C GLU A 143 -11.38 19.54 -9.14
N LYS A 144 -11.11 20.13 -10.31
CA LYS A 144 -11.55 19.65 -11.62
C LYS A 144 -10.36 19.62 -12.57
N ILE A 145 -10.16 18.47 -13.21
CA ILE A 145 -9.05 18.25 -14.15
C ILE A 145 -9.56 17.88 -15.53
N VAL A 146 -8.83 18.30 -16.56
CA VAL A 146 -9.08 17.88 -17.95
C VAL A 146 -7.84 17.16 -18.45
N VAL A 147 -7.95 15.85 -18.64
CA VAL A 147 -6.82 14.94 -18.88
C VAL A 147 -7.15 13.96 -19.99
N ARG A 148 -6.13 13.44 -20.67
CA ARG A 148 -6.34 12.36 -21.63
C ARG A 148 -6.58 11.03 -20.93
N ASN A 149 -7.41 10.18 -21.51
CA ASN A 149 -7.58 8.82 -21.01
C ASN A 149 -6.22 8.07 -21.03
N LYS A 150 -5.83 7.59 -19.86
CA LYS A 150 -4.54 6.93 -19.59
C LYS A 150 -4.38 5.56 -20.27
N PHE A 151 -5.48 4.89 -20.62
CA PHE A 151 -5.49 3.50 -21.14
C PHE A 151 -5.85 3.40 -22.63
N GLY A 152 -5.61 4.45 -23.41
CA GLY A 152 -5.56 4.34 -24.87
C GLY A 152 -6.80 4.82 -25.64
N ALA A 153 -7.81 5.41 -24.99
CA ALA A 153 -8.82 6.17 -25.73
C ALA A 153 -8.29 7.57 -26.04
N SER A 154 -8.39 8.03 -27.29
CA SER A 154 -7.99 9.40 -27.68
C SER A 154 -8.95 10.50 -27.18
N ASN A 155 -9.72 10.23 -26.13
CA ASN A 155 -10.72 11.14 -25.60
C ASN A 155 -10.17 11.89 -24.38
N ASP A 156 -10.45 13.18 -24.34
CA ASP A 156 -10.25 14.01 -23.16
C ASP A 156 -11.36 13.69 -22.14
N LEU A 157 -10.97 13.62 -20.88
CA LEU A 157 -11.84 13.38 -19.73
C LEU A 157 -11.85 14.64 -18.86
N SER A 158 -13.04 15.11 -18.53
CA SER A 158 -13.25 16.17 -17.54
C SER A 158 -13.67 15.49 -16.23
N LEU A 159 -12.76 15.43 -15.25
CA LEU A 159 -12.92 14.65 -14.02
C LEU A 159 -13.01 15.55 -12.78
N THR A 160 -13.76 15.09 -11.79
CA THR A 160 -13.94 15.65 -10.45
C THR A 160 -13.83 14.54 -9.39
N CYS A 161 -13.81 14.88 -8.10
CA CYS A 161 -13.72 13.88 -7.02
C CYS A 161 -14.89 12.88 -6.95
N ASP A 162 -15.97 13.10 -7.71
CA ASP A 162 -17.08 12.17 -7.86
C ASP A 162 -16.80 11.08 -8.92
N ASP A 163 -15.79 11.29 -9.78
CA ASP A 163 -15.41 10.37 -10.85
C ASP A 163 -14.31 9.42 -10.38
N PRO A 164 -14.49 8.08 -10.41
CA PRO A 164 -13.44 7.15 -10.01
C PRO A 164 -12.08 7.35 -10.70
N PRO A 165 -12.00 7.67 -12.02
CA PRO A 165 -10.74 7.99 -12.68
C PRO A 165 -10.00 9.20 -12.09
N TYR A 166 -10.68 10.10 -11.38
CA TYR A 166 -10.02 11.20 -10.68
C TYR A 166 -9.00 10.71 -9.66
N TYR A 167 -9.20 9.54 -9.05
CA TYR A 167 -8.23 8.94 -8.13
C TYR A 167 -7.13 8.14 -8.83
N GLN A 168 -6.85 8.48 -10.08
CA GLN A 168 -5.62 8.13 -10.76
C GLN A 168 -4.66 9.32 -10.74
N PRO A 169 -3.35 9.10 -10.71
CA PRO A 169 -2.39 10.18 -10.81
C PRO A 169 -2.26 10.64 -12.27
N TYR A 170 -2.06 11.93 -12.51
CA TYR A 170 -1.92 12.52 -13.84
C TYR A 170 -0.76 13.50 -13.84
N ARG A 171 0.24 13.25 -14.68
CA ARG A 171 1.42 14.13 -14.78
C ARG A 171 1.08 15.48 -15.39
N PHE A 172 0.23 15.48 -16.42
CA PHE A 172 -0.10 16.67 -17.20
C PHE A 172 -1.60 16.75 -17.50
N ASP A 173 -2.11 17.98 -17.58
CA ASP A 173 -3.42 18.28 -18.17
C ASP A 173 -3.38 18.20 -19.71
N CYS A 174 -4.53 18.37 -20.38
CA CYS A 174 -4.60 18.39 -21.84
C CYS A 174 -3.85 19.55 -22.51
N ASN A 175 -3.46 20.59 -21.75
CA ASN A 175 -2.65 21.71 -22.22
C ASN A 175 -1.14 21.49 -21.99
N GLY A 176 -0.74 20.35 -21.43
CA GLY A 176 0.65 20.04 -21.10
C GLY A 176 1.16 20.69 -19.82
N LYS A 177 0.29 21.27 -18.98
CA LYS A 177 0.67 21.82 -17.68
C LYS A 177 0.83 20.71 -16.66
N PRO A 178 1.86 20.75 -15.80
CA PRO A 178 1.99 19.82 -14.67
C PRO A 178 0.73 19.86 -13.80
N LEU A 179 0.26 18.69 -13.36
CA LEU A 179 -0.96 18.57 -12.56
C LEU A 179 -0.64 17.98 -11.18
N ASP A 180 -0.26 16.70 -11.12
CA ASP A 180 0.04 16.06 -9.84
C ASP A 180 1.51 16.18 -9.45
N THR A 181 1.74 16.46 -8.17
CA THR A 181 3.05 16.28 -7.53
C THR A 181 3.02 15.02 -6.67
N VAL A 182 3.88 14.04 -6.95
CA VAL A 182 3.91 12.77 -6.23
C VAL A 182 4.89 12.87 -5.06
N TYR A 183 4.43 12.58 -3.84
CA TYR A 183 5.24 12.60 -2.62
C TYR A 183 5.65 11.21 -2.13
N GLU A 184 4.86 10.19 -2.48
CA GLU A 184 5.12 8.80 -2.09
C GLU A 184 4.41 7.85 -3.04
N TRP A 185 4.99 6.68 -3.26
CA TRP A 185 4.34 5.64 -4.06
C TRP A 185 4.90 4.25 -3.74
N GLY A 186 4.10 3.22 -4.03
CA GLY A 186 4.57 1.84 -4.02
C GLY A 186 3.74 0.92 -4.90
N ALA A 187 4.43 -0.01 -5.54
CA ALA A 187 3.84 -1.20 -6.13
C ALA A 187 3.59 -2.24 -5.03
N LEU A 188 2.33 -2.59 -4.78
CA LEU A 188 1.93 -3.37 -3.62
C LEU A 188 1.11 -4.60 -4.04
N PRO A 189 1.34 -5.77 -3.43
CA PRO A 189 0.41 -6.89 -3.50
C PRO A 189 -0.96 -6.48 -2.93
N ASN A 190 -2.05 -6.90 -3.56
CA ASN A 190 -3.40 -6.54 -3.15
C ASN A 190 -3.71 -7.00 -1.71
N ASP A 191 -3.22 -8.18 -1.33
CA ASP A 191 -3.42 -8.75 0.01
C ASP A 191 -2.70 -7.97 1.13
N CYS A 192 -1.73 -7.10 0.79
CA CYS A 192 -1.00 -6.29 1.76
C CYS A 192 -1.87 -5.21 2.41
N PHE A 193 -3.05 -4.90 1.88
CA PHE A 193 -3.92 -3.86 2.44
C PHE A 193 -5.39 -4.29 2.50
N ASP A 194 -5.64 -5.60 2.60
CA ASP A 194 -6.99 -6.16 2.83
C ASP A 194 -7.48 -5.98 4.27
N LYS A 195 -6.55 -6.02 5.24
CA LYS A 195 -6.84 -5.88 6.67
C LYS A 195 -6.73 -4.41 7.10
N GLN A 196 -7.61 -3.98 8.00
CA GLN A 196 -7.57 -2.60 8.51
C GLN A 196 -6.22 -2.25 9.16
N GLY A 197 -5.61 -3.17 9.91
CA GLY A 197 -4.28 -2.95 10.49
C GLY A 197 -3.22 -2.62 9.44
N HIS A 198 -3.22 -3.32 8.30
CA HIS A 198 -2.26 -3.06 7.24
C HIS A 198 -2.58 -1.76 6.47
N GLN A 199 -3.86 -1.45 6.27
CA GLN A 199 -4.30 -0.15 5.75
C GLN A 199 -3.83 1.00 6.64
N ALA A 200 -3.82 0.81 7.96
CA ALA A 200 -3.34 1.80 8.90
C ALA A 200 -1.83 2.04 8.75
N ILE A 201 -1.05 0.97 8.54
CA ILE A 201 0.39 1.06 8.25
C ILE A 201 0.62 1.80 6.93
N LEU A 202 -0.11 1.46 5.87
CA LEU A 202 -0.03 2.14 4.57
C LEU A 202 -0.28 3.64 4.69
N LEU A 203 -1.37 4.04 5.35
CA LEU A 203 -1.70 5.44 5.62
C LEU A 203 -0.61 6.14 6.44
N THR A 204 -0.04 5.44 7.42
CA THR A 204 1.05 5.98 8.26
C THR A 204 2.30 6.26 7.43
N LEU A 205 2.71 5.32 6.58
CA LEU A 205 3.88 5.46 5.71
C LEU A 205 3.69 6.62 4.73
N MET A 206 2.55 6.70 4.05
CA MET A 206 2.23 7.80 3.14
C MET A 206 2.20 9.16 3.83
N ALA A 207 1.56 9.24 5.00
CA ALA A 207 1.47 10.49 5.74
C ALA A 207 2.88 10.99 6.14
N ASN A 208 3.74 10.13 6.68
CA ASN A 208 5.12 10.53 7.02
C ASN A 208 5.86 11.10 5.81
N LYS A 209 5.70 10.48 4.64
CA LYS A 209 6.36 10.91 3.39
C LYS A 209 5.82 12.22 2.84
N ILE A 210 4.51 12.47 2.95
CA ILE A 210 3.95 13.81 2.70
C ILE A 210 4.59 14.86 3.62
N LEU A 211 4.76 14.54 4.91
CA LEU A 211 5.37 15.46 5.88
C LEU A 211 6.89 15.66 5.67
N GLU A 212 7.57 14.81 4.89
CA GLU A 212 8.96 15.02 4.45
C GLU A 212 9.05 16.01 3.28
N LYS A 213 7.97 16.19 2.51
CA LYS A 213 7.87 17.08 1.35
C LYS A 213 8.91 16.80 0.25
N GLN A 214 9.40 15.56 0.15
CA GLN A 214 10.30 15.14 -0.91
C GLN A 214 9.50 14.61 -2.11
N VAL A 215 9.67 15.25 -3.27
CA VAL A 215 9.00 14.83 -4.51
C VAL A 215 9.65 13.56 -5.04
N LYS A 216 8.82 12.64 -5.58
CA LYS A 216 9.23 11.34 -6.13
C LYS A 216 9.04 11.30 -7.65
N ASP A 217 9.94 11.96 -8.38
CA ASP A 217 9.86 12.06 -9.84
C ASP A 217 9.98 10.71 -10.56
N ASN A 218 10.61 9.72 -9.92
CA ASN A 218 10.73 8.35 -10.43
C ASN A 218 9.39 7.61 -10.54
N TYR A 219 8.32 8.13 -9.92
CA TYR A 219 6.97 7.59 -10.05
C TYR A 219 6.51 7.48 -11.50
N TRP A 220 6.75 8.52 -12.31
CA TRP A 220 6.24 8.58 -13.68
C TRP A 220 6.86 7.51 -14.59
N ASP A 221 8.10 7.11 -14.30
CA ASP A 221 8.76 6.01 -15.00
C ASP A 221 8.19 4.65 -14.58
N ALA A 222 7.91 4.47 -13.30
CA ALA A 222 7.26 3.28 -12.77
C ALA A 222 5.83 3.14 -13.31
N GLU A 223 5.05 4.22 -13.31
CA GLU A 223 3.69 4.28 -13.89
C GLU A 223 3.70 3.83 -15.35
N ARG A 224 4.60 4.39 -16.16
CA ARG A 224 4.68 4.06 -17.59
C ARG A 224 4.96 2.57 -17.82
N LYS A 225 5.88 1.98 -17.05
CA LYS A 225 6.14 0.53 -17.09
C LYS A 225 4.91 -0.26 -16.66
N TRP A 226 4.25 0.18 -15.58
CA TRP A 226 3.06 -0.46 -15.03
C TRP A 226 1.90 -0.54 -16.03
N ILE A 227 1.56 0.60 -16.66
CA ILE A 227 0.51 0.68 -17.68
C ILE A 227 0.91 -0.11 -18.93
N GLY A 228 2.20 -0.10 -19.28
CA GLY A 228 2.75 -0.89 -20.39
C GLY A 228 2.79 -2.41 -20.16
N GLY A 229 2.35 -2.90 -19.00
CA GLY A 229 2.34 -4.33 -18.66
C GLY A 229 3.65 -4.84 -18.04
N ASP A 230 4.65 -3.99 -17.85
CA ASP A 230 5.94 -4.32 -17.21
C ASP A 230 5.90 -4.09 -15.68
N TYR A 231 4.77 -4.45 -15.04
CA TYR A 231 4.58 -4.29 -13.59
C TYR A 231 5.53 -5.19 -12.78
N LYS A 232 5.91 -6.37 -13.31
CA LYS A 232 6.86 -7.29 -12.66
C LYS A 232 8.21 -6.61 -12.41
N SER A 233 8.74 -5.86 -13.39
CA SER A 233 10.03 -5.18 -13.22
C SER A 233 9.97 -4.08 -12.17
N VAL A 234 8.85 -3.35 -12.09
CA VAL A 234 8.61 -2.33 -11.05
C VAL A 234 8.62 -2.97 -9.67
N ILE A 235 7.89 -4.07 -9.50
CA ILE A 235 7.79 -4.81 -8.23
C ILE A 235 9.16 -5.35 -7.80
N ILE A 236 9.87 -6.04 -8.70
CA ILE A 236 11.17 -6.65 -8.38
C ILE A 236 12.20 -5.57 -8.03
N ALA A 237 12.26 -4.48 -8.80
CA ALA A 237 13.18 -3.38 -8.54
C ALA A 237 12.89 -2.71 -7.18
N GLN A 238 11.60 -2.51 -6.87
CA GLN A 238 11.20 -1.96 -5.59
C GLN A 238 11.54 -2.91 -4.44
N ASP A 239 11.22 -4.20 -4.53
CA ASP A 239 11.53 -5.20 -3.51
C ASP A 239 13.03 -5.28 -3.24
N TYR A 240 13.85 -5.27 -4.29
CA TYR A 240 15.31 -5.25 -4.18
C TYR A 240 15.83 -3.99 -3.45
N MET A 241 15.31 -2.81 -3.79
CA MET A 241 15.66 -1.57 -3.09
C MET A 241 15.29 -1.66 -1.60
N VAL A 242 14.09 -2.16 -1.25
CA VAL A 242 13.70 -2.31 0.15
C VAL A 242 14.65 -3.30 0.87
N CYS A 243 14.98 -4.43 0.25
CA CYS A 243 15.96 -5.37 0.80
C CYS A 243 17.31 -4.72 1.11
N GLN A 244 17.84 -3.91 0.19
CA GLN A 244 19.10 -3.21 0.39
C GLN A 244 19.05 -2.25 1.58
N GLU A 245 17.98 -1.46 1.69
CA GLU A 245 17.79 -0.49 2.79
C GLU A 245 17.57 -1.18 4.14
N LEU A 246 16.86 -2.31 4.14
CA LEU A 246 16.59 -3.08 5.36
C LEU A 246 17.73 -4.02 5.74
N GLY A 247 18.70 -4.28 4.84
CA GLY A 247 19.74 -5.28 5.06
C GLY A 247 19.22 -6.72 5.03
N ILE A 248 18.17 -6.98 4.25
CA ILE A 248 17.54 -8.29 4.09
C ILE A 248 18.05 -8.94 2.80
N GLU A 249 18.43 -10.21 2.87
CA GLU A 249 19.00 -10.93 1.71
C GLU A 249 17.94 -11.24 0.63
N LYS A 250 16.73 -11.63 1.06
CA LYS A 250 15.64 -12.06 0.19
C LYS A 250 14.36 -11.32 0.52
N GLY A 251 13.82 -10.64 -0.48
CA GLY A 251 12.59 -9.87 -0.35
C GLY A 251 11.36 -10.74 -0.48
N TYR A 252 10.20 -10.12 -0.31
CA TYR A 252 8.92 -10.86 -0.33
C TYR A 252 8.65 -11.51 -1.69
N THR A 253 9.18 -10.95 -2.79
CA THR A 253 8.97 -11.52 -4.14
C THR A 253 9.62 -12.89 -4.28
N GLN A 254 10.81 -13.06 -3.68
CA GLN A 254 11.55 -14.32 -3.68
C GLN A 254 10.99 -15.28 -2.63
N GLU A 255 10.81 -14.83 -1.39
CA GLU A 255 10.35 -15.66 -0.27
C GLU A 255 8.97 -16.27 -0.54
N LYS A 256 8.05 -15.48 -1.10
CA LYS A 256 6.69 -15.95 -1.40
C LYS A 256 6.55 -16.54 -2.81
N ASN A 257 7.63 -16.64 -3.57
CA ASN A 257 7.63 -17.17 -4.94
C ASN A 257 6.61 -16.51 -5.86
N ILE A 258 6.47 -15.19 -5.75
CA ILE A 258 5.39 -14.39 -6.33
C ILE A 258 5.28 -14.52 -7.86
N PHE A 259 6.39 -14.77 -8.55
CA PHE A 259 6.46 -14.85 -10.02
C PHE A 259 6.88 -16.22 -10.55
N LYS A 260 6.71 -17.32 -9.80
CA LYS A 260 6.97 -18.65 -10.35
C LYS A 260 5.96 -18.95 -11.48
N GLU A 261 6.50 -19.28 -12.64
CA GLU A 261 5.79 -19.86 -13.81
C GLU A 261 5.61 -21.36 -13.65
#